data_AF-K8Y5M9-F1
#
_entry.id   AF-K8Y5M9-F1
#
_cell.length_a   1.000
_cell.length_b   1.000
_cell.length_c   1.000
_cell.angle_alpha   90.00
_cell.angle_beta   90.00
_cell.angle_gamma   90.00
#
_symmetry.space_group_name_H-M   'P 1'
#
loop_
_entity.id
_entity.type
_entity.pdbx_description
1 polymer ?
#
loop_
_entity_poly.entity_id
_entity_poly.type
_entity_poly.pdbx_seq_one_letter_code
_entity_poly.pdbx_strand_id
1 'polypeptide(L)'
;MGRREIDITILNERFMMWKNAASRSDKKEIILTFAKQLGVSKETIYDRFREIENGVSRTIVAGYSGVSQIRKPKDQLEEQKAHMMTIALIKRGGKVGKQGYGVSTDLAITAAENEGLIPRGKYTRSTVDRLLNQLGISTKLVDTPSVATELISPYPNHCWFVDATVKNHYFLNIKKERIDYRADIKYDSSHGMDILEKHSLKRIWDYFLVDNYSKCYLMMTFAPDPKTAGAKHGGENTAD
;
A
#
# COMPACT_ATOMS: atom_id res chain seq x y z
N MET A 1 2.18 -6.12 29.78
CA MET A 1 2.91 -5.35 30.82
C MET A 1 3.41 -4.07 30.19
N GLY A 2 2.85 -2.92 30.55
CA GLY A 2 3.30 -1.62 30.02
C GLY A 2 4.71 -1.31 30.49
N ARG A 3 5.58 -0.84 29.58
CA ARG A 3 6.89 -0.29 29.93
C ARG A 3 6.65 0.92 30.84
N ARG A 4 7.02 0.81 32.11
CA ARG A 4 7.11 1.98 32.99
C ARG A 4 8.39 2.71 32.59
N GLU A 5 8.26 3.80 31.84
CA GLU A 5 9.37 4.72 31.67
C GLU A 5 9.76 5.24 33.05
N ILE A 6 11.05 5.11 33.39
CA ILE A 6 11.57 5.63 34.66
C ILE A 6 11.66 7.14 34.48
N ASP A 7 10.89 7.88 35.27
CA ASP A 7 11.02 9.33 35.34
C ASP A 7 12.44 9.69 35.81
N ILE A 8 13.15 10.44 34.96
CA ILE A 8 14.53 10.87 35.19
C ILE A 8 14.63 11.70 36.49
N THR A 9 13.56 12.40 36.86
CA THR A 9 13.48 13.22 38.07
C THR A 9 13.58 12.34 39.32
N ILE A 10 12.77 11.28 39.38
CA ILE A 10 12.74 10.32 40.50
C ILE A 10 14.10 9.60 40.62
N LEU A 11 14.72 9.26 39.49
CA LEU A 11 16.04 8.63 39.47
C LEU A 11 17.12 9.54 40.08
N ASN A 12 17.13 10.82 39.71
CA ASN A 12 18.10 11.79 40.21
C ASN A 12 17.90 12.11 41.70
N GLU A 13 16.65 12.22 42.16
CA GLU A 13 16.34 12.39 43.58
C GLU A 13 16.88 11.23 44.41
N ARG A 14 16.63 9.99 43.97
CA ARG A 14 17.10 8.78 44.67
C ARG A 14 18.63 8.64 44.65
N PHE A 15 19.27 9.06 43.56
CA PHE A 15 20.73 9.14 43.48
C PHE A 15 21.29 10.13 44.51
N MET A 16 20.70 11.33 44.65
CA MET A 16 21.14 12.32 45.63
C MET A 16 20.93 11.83 47.07
N MET A 17 19.80 11.16 47.36
CA MET A 17 19.57 10.52 48.67
C MET A 17 20.63 9.45 48.96
N TRP A 18 20.97 8.61 47.98
CA TRP A 18 21.99 7.58 48.13
C TRP A 18 23.40 8.17 48.32
N LYS A 19 23.73 9.24 47.59
CA LYS A 19 25.04 9.91 47.70
C LYS A 19 25.23 10.55 49.07
N ASN A 20 24.18 11.17 49.61
CA ASN A 20 24.18 11.91 50.87
C ASN A 20 23.86 11.06 52.11
N ALA A 21 23.60 9.76 51.94
CA ALA A 21 23.30 8.87 53.06
C ALA A 21 24.50 8.72 54.02
N ALA A 22 24.22 8.83 55.32
CA ALA A 22 25.23 8.90 56.39
C ALA A 22 25.92 7.56 56.65
N SER A 23 25.24 6.43 56.43
CA SER A 23 25.79 5.10 56.68
C SER A 23 25.71 4.16 55.47
N ARG A 24 26.57 3.12 55.47
CA ARG A 24 26.53 2.05 54.48
C ARG A 24 25.22 1.25 54.54
N SER A 25 24.59 1.19 55.71
CA SER A 25 23.28 0.54 55.89
C SER A 25 22.19 1.30 55.14
N ASP A 26 22.14 2.63 55.32
CA ASP A 26 21.14 3.50 54.67
C ASP A 26 21.28 3.47 53.14
N LYS A 27 22.53 3.47 52.64
CA LYS A 27 22.81 3.32 51.21
C LYS A 27 22.25 2.01 50.65
N LYS A 28 22.34 0.93 51.40
CA LYS A 28 21.81 -0.39 51.00
C LYS A 28 20.29 -0.39 51.02
N GLU A 29 19.67 0.23 52.03
CA GLU A 29 18.22 0.33 52.17
C GLU A 29 17.57 1.13 51.04
N ILE A 30 18.15 2.28 50.67
CA ILE A 30 17.69 3.10 49.55
C ILE A 30 17.66 2.29 48.25
N ILE A 31 18.73 1.52 47.98
CA ILE A 31 18.84 0.72 46.77
C ILE A 31 17.84 -0.44 46.76
N LEU A 32 17.70 -1.17 47.87
CA LEU A 32 16.74 -2.28 47.95
C LEU A 32 15.30 -1.81 47.78
N THR A 33 14.96 -0.67 48.39
CA THR A 33 13.63 -0.07 48.28
C THR A 33 13.35 0.35 46.85
N PHE A 34 14.32 1.00 46.21
CA PHE A 34 14.17 1.48 44.84
C PHE A 34 14.14 0.33 43.81
N ALA A 35 14.97 -0.69 43.99
CA ALA A 35 14.95 -1.92 43.18
C ALA A 35 13.59 -2.63 43.27
N LYS A 36 13.01 -2.72 44.48
CA LYS A 36 11.67 -3.29 44.68
C LYS A 36 10.56 -2.48 44.02
N GLN A 37 10.63 -1.15 44.09
CA GLN A 37 9.65 -0.25 43.45
C GLN A 37 9.62 -0.38 41.93
N LEU A 38 10.80 -0.52 41.31
CA LEU A 38 10.97 -0.61 39.86
C LEU A 38 10.90 -2.05 39.34
N GLY A 39 11.01 -3.06 40.19
CA GLY A 39 11.03 -4.47 39.79
C GLY A 39 12.31 -4.88 39.07
N VAL A 40 13.45 -4.27 39.43
CA VAL A 40 14.78 -4.55 38.83
C VAL A 40 15.75 -5.08 39.89
N SER A 41 16.89 -5.63 39.46
CA SER A 41 17.90 -6.11 40.42
C SER A 41 18.62 -4.95 41.11
N LYS A 42 19.18 -5.21 42.29
CA LYS A 42 19.99 -4.22 43.03
C LYS A 42 21.23 -3.82 42.22
N GLU A 43 21.82 -4.76 41.48
CA GLU A 43 22.97 -4.55 40.61
C GLU A 43 22.65 -3.52 39.53
N THR A 44 21.48 -3.63 38.88
CA THR A 44 21.04 -2.67 37.86
C THR A 44 20.95 -1.24 38.40
N ILE A 45 20.50 -1.06 39.66
CA ILE A 45 20.45 0.26 40.30
C ILE A 45 21.87 0.77 40.62
N TYR A 46 22.76 -0.08 41.13
CA TYR A 46 24.16 0.29 41.39
C TYR A 46 24.89 0.73 40.12
N ASP A 47 24.71 -0.03 39.03
CA ASP A 47 25.30 0.30 37.73
C ASP A 47 24.76 1.65 37.24
N ARG A 48 23.44 1.88 37.39
CA ARG A 48 22.82 3.15 36.99
C ARG A 48 23.30 4.35 37.80
N PHE A 49 23.46 4.20 39.12
CA PHE A 49 24.00 5.27 39.97
C PHE A 49 25.47 5.56 39.65
N ARG A 50 26.26 4.53 39.34
CA ARG A 50 27.65 4.69 38.90
C ARG A 50 27.75 5.43 37.56
N GLU A 51 26.82 5.17 36.64
CA GLU A 51 26.73 5.91 35.37
C GLU A 51 26.43 7.41 35.60
N ILE A 52 25.48 7.73 36.49
CA ILE A 52 25.15 9.12 36.86
C ILE A 52 26.38 9.80 37.49
N GLU A 53 27.07 9.11 38.39
CA GLU A 53 28.28 9.61 39.05
C GLU A 53 29.41 9.91 38.05
N ASN A 54 29.54 9.09 37.01
CA ASN A 54 30.52 9.28 35.93
C ASN A 54 30.07 10.30 34.86
N GLY A 55 28.97 11.02 35.06
CA GLY A 55 28.48 12.03 34.11
C GLY A 55 27.95 11.46 32.79
N VAL A 56 27.63 10.16 32.76
CA VAL A 56 27.17 9.47 31.55
C VAL A 56 25.68 9.77 31.35
N SER A 57 25.37 10.81 30.57
CA SER A 57 23.99 11.10 30.14
C SER A 57 23.54 10.07 29.10
N ARG A 58 23.04 8.93 29.58
CA ARG A 58 22.45 7.90 28.71
C ARG A 58 20.94 7.94 28.83
N THR A 59 20.31 8.64 27.89
CA THR A 59 19.03 8.29 27.26
C THR A 59 19.12 6.98 26.45
N ILE A 60 20.25 6.27 26.53
CA ILE A 60 20.52 5.02 25.83
C ILE A 60 19.79 3.88 26.55
N VAL A 61 18.63 3.52 25.99
CA VAL A 61 18.02 2.20 26.15
C VAL A 61 19.12 1.15 25.90
N ALA A 62 19.26 0.22 26.83
CA ALA A 62 20.29 -0.83 26.83
C ALA A 62 20.57 -1.37 25.42
N GLY A 63 21.79 -1.14 24.92
CA GLY A 63 22.32 -1.75 23.70
C GLY A 63 22.33 -0.91 22.41
N TYR A 64 21.85 0.34 22.40
CA TYR A 64 21.89 1.16 21.18
C TYR A 64 23.07 2.14 21.18
N SER A 65 24.13 1.84 20.42
CA SER A 65 25.26 2.75 20.16
C SER A 65 25.04 3.69 18.97
N GLY A 66 23.82 3.72 18.42
CA GLY A 66 23.48 4.58 17.29
C GLY A 66 23.33 6.05 17.70
N VAL A 67 23.72 6.96 16.80
CA VAL A 67 23.37 8.39 16.89
C VAL A 67 21.86 8.50 17.06
N SER A 68 21.40 9.30 18.04
CA SER A 68 19.98 9.56 18.25
C SER A 68 19.36 10.05 16.95
N GLN A 69 18.41 9.29 16.41
CA GLN A 69 17.69 9.72 15.20
C GLN A 69 16.77 10.87 15.61
N ILE A 70 17.18 12.10 15.30
CA ILE A 70 16.32 13.27 15.43
C ILE A 70 15.10 13.01 14.54
N ARG A 71 13.93 12.86 15.15
CA ARG A 71 12.68 12.75 14.41
C ARG A 71 12.50 14.03 13.62
N LYS A 72 12.40 13.91 12.29
CA LYS A 72 12.09 15.04 11.44
C LYS A 72 10.73 15.64 11.84
N PRO A 73 10.58 16.98 11.78
CA PRO A 73 9.28 17.61 11.98
C PRO A 73 8.30 17.13 10.91
N LYS A 74 7.00 17.19 11.22
CA LYS A 74 5.93 16.67 10.36
C LYS A 74 5.97 17.27 8.95
N ASP A 75 6.24 18.55 8.82
CA ASP A 75 6.27 19.25 7.54
C ASP A 75 7.38 18.71 6.61
N GLN A 76 8.54 18.38 7.16
CA GLN A 76 9.64 17.78 6.39
C GLN A 76 9.32 16.34 5.96
N LEU A 77 8.51 15.62 6.74
CA LEU A 77 8.06 14.27 6.37
C LEU A 77 7.05 14.33 5.23
N GLU A 78 6.09 15.26 5.27
CA GLU A 78 5.12 15.47 4.20
C GLU A 78 5.80 15.94 2.90
N GLU A 79 6.73 16.90 2.99
CA GLU A 79 7.54 17.34 1.85
C GLU A 79 8.32 16.17 1.24
N GLN A 80 8.98 15.38 2.09
CA GLN A 80 9.71 14.19 1.65
C GLN A 80 8.79 13.17 0.98
N LYS A 81 7.59 12.96 1.50
CA LYS A 81 6.60 12.04 0.92
C LYS A 81 6.12 12.53 -0.45
N ALA A 82 5.85 13.82 -0.60
CA ALA A 82 5.49 14.43 -1.87
C ALA A 82 6.59 14.24 -2.92
N HIS A 83 7.85 14.50 -2.57
CA HIS A 83 8.99 14.26 -3.46
C HIS A 83 9.12 12.79 -3.87
N MET A 84 8.95 11.86 -2.94
CA MET A 84 9.01 10.43 -3.26
C MET A 84 7.87 9.99 -4.18
N MET A 85 6.67 10.57 -4.01
CA MET A 85 5.54 10.30 -4.88
C MET A 85 5.81 10.77 -6.32
N THR A 86 6.36 11.97 -6.50
CA THR A 86 6.77 12.49 -7.81
C THR A 86 7.78 11.57 -8.48
N ILE A 87 8.83 11.16 -7.76
CA ILE A 87 9.85 10.27 -8.31
C ILE A 87 9.23 8.91 -8.68
N ALA A 88 8.35 8.36 -7.85
CA ALA A 88 7.66 7.09 -8.14
C ALA A 88 6.79 7.18 -9.40
N LEU A 89 6.09 8.31 -9.61
CA LEU A 89 5.29 8.57 -10.80
C LEU A 89 6.15 8.64 -12.06
N ILE A 90 7.27 9.36 -12.03
CA ILE A 90 8.21 9.43 -13.17
C ILE A 90 8.78 8.04 -13.49
N LYS A 91 9.15 7.26 -12.45
CA LYS A 91 9.60 5.87 -12.64
C LYS A 91 8.56 5.00 -13.34
N ARG A 92 7.27 5.22 -13.07
CA ARG A 92 6.15 4.47 -13.66
C ARG A 92 5.71 5.01 -15.01
N GLY A 93 5.76 6.32 -15.24
CA GLY A 93 5.34 6.97 -16.48
C GLY A 93 6.08 6.43 -17.71
N GLY A 94 7.35 6.03 -17.54
CA GLY A 94 8.11 5.34 -18.59
C GLY A 94 7.56 3.96 -19.00
N LYS A 95 6.69 3.34 -18.20
CA LYS A 95 6.04 2.06 -18.54
C LYS A 95 4.84 2.21 -19.49
N VAL A 96 4.37 3.42 -19.77
CA VAL A 96 3.14 3.67 -20.56
C VAL A 96 3.41 3.57 -22.09
N GLY A 97 4.52 2.95 -22.50
CA GLY A 97 4.88 2.69 -23.90
C GLY A 97 5.34 1.25 -24.14
N LYS A 98 5.66 0.90 -25.41
CA LYS A 98 6.11 -0.44 -25.86
C LYS A 98 7.34 -1.01 -25.13
N GLN A 99 7.98 -0.26 -24.22
CA GLN A 99 9.05 -0.73 -23.36
C GLN A 99 8.48 -1.04 -21.97
N GLY A 100 8.33 -2.33 -21.67
CA GLY A 100 7.83 -2.84 -20.38
C GLY A 100 8.76 -2.62 -19.17
N TYR A 101 9.72 -1.70 -19.25
CA TYR A 101 10.69 -1.44 -18.19
C TYR A 101 10.52 -0.01 -17.65
N GLY A 102 10.37 0.13 -16.32
CA GLY A 102 10.30 1.43 -15.67
C GLY A 102 11.62 2.19 -15.74
N VAL A 103 11.58 3.51 -15.52
CA VAL A 103 12.78 4.37 -15.52
C VAL A 103 13.64 4.06 -14.28
N SER A 104 14.97 4.12 -14.42
CA SER A 104 15.90 3.93 -13.29
C SER A 104 15.71 5.04 -12.23
N THR A 105 16.04 4.75 -10.97
CA THR A 105 15.94 5.74 -9.88
C THR A 105 16.80 6.98 -10.17
N ASP A 106 18.01 6.78 -10.72
CA ASP A 106 18.92 7.88 -11.06
C ASP A 106 18.30 8.83 -12.10
N LEU A 107 17.77 8.27 -13.19
CA LEU A 107 17.12 9.06 -14.24
C LEU A 107 15.86 9.76 -13.75
N ALA A 108 15.07 9.12 -12.88
CA ALA A 108 13.88 9.73 -12.31
C ALA A 108 14.20 10.88 -11.36
N ILE A 109 15.31 10.80 -10.59
CA ILE A 109 15.81 11.92 -9.79
C ILE A 109 16.22 13.06 -10.73
N THR A 110 17.06 12.78 -11.74
CA THR A 110 17.52 13.81 -12.67
C THR A 110 16.38 14.49 -13.42
N ALA A 111 15.36 13.74 -13.86
CA ALA A 111 14.18 14.29 -14.48
C ALA A 111 13.40 15.21 -13.52
N ALA A 112 13.13 14.74 -12.30
CA ALA A 112 12.43 15.54 -11.28
C ALA A 112 13.20 16.82 -10.89
N GLU A 113 14.53 16.75 -10.84
CA GLU A 113 15.40 17.91 -10.60
C GLU A 113 15.39 18.91 -11.76
N ASN A 114 15.39 18.41 -13.00
CA ASN A 114 15.35 19.25 -14.20
C ASN A 114 13.99 19.95 -14.39
N GLU A 115 12.90 19.28 -14.01
CA GLU A 115 11.55 19.85 -13.99
C GLU A 115 11.30 20.77 -12.79
N GLY A 116 12.25 20.85 -11.84
CA GLY A 116 12.12 21.69 -10.64
C GLY A 116 11.12 21.15 -9.60
N LEU A 117 10.68 19.90 -9.74
CA LEU A 117 9.74 19.26 -8.83
C LEU A 117 10.39 18.81 -7.51
N ILE A 118 11.71 18.60 -7.52
CA ILE A 118 12.51 18.35 -6.32
C ILE A 118 13.77 19.25 -6.33
N PRO A 119 14.27 19.67 -5.15
CA PRO A 119 15.51 20.44 -5.09
C PRO A 119 16.73 19.63 -5.57
N ARG A 120 17.57 20.25 -6.39
CA ARG A 120 18.80 19.64 -6.93
C ARG A 120 19.75 19.16 -5.84
N GLY A 121 20.25 17.93 -6.00
CA GLY A 121 21.21 17.31 -5.09
C GLY A 121 20.64 16.93 -3.72
N LYS A 122 19.33 17.13 -3.47
CA LYS A 122 18.71 16.84 -2.17
C LYS A 122 18.68 15.34 -1.86
N TYR A 123 18.57 14.50 -2.89
CA TYR A 123 18.43 13.06 -2.72
C TYR A 123 19.45 12.28 -3.53
N THR A 124 20.07 11.29 -2.88
CA THR A 124 20.87 10.27 -3.56
C THR A 124 19.99 9.08 -3.93
N ARG A 125 20.40 8.32 -4.96
CA ARG A 125 19.75 7.06 -5.36
C ARG A 125 19.39 6.15 -4.19
N SER A 126 20.38 5.85 -3.35
CA SER A 126 20.22 4.97 -2.18
C SER A 126 19.19 5.52 -1.18
N THR A 127 19.17 6.84 -0.99
CA THR A 127 18.20 7.50 -0.12
C THR A 127 16.79 7.36 -0.68
N VAL A 128 16.61 7.57 -1.98
CA VAL A 128 15.31 7.42 -2.65
C VAL A 128 14.83 5.98 -2.59
N ASP A 129 15.66 5.00 -2.96
CA ASP A 129 15.28 3.58 -2.92
C ASP A 129 14.87 3.14 -1.50
N ARG A 130 15.61 3.58 -0.48
CA ARG A 130 15.26 3.33 0.93
C ARG A 130 13.91 3.95 1.31
N LEU A 131 13.67 5.20 0.93
CA LEU A 131 12.43 5.92 1.28
C LEU A 131 11.21 5.37 0.53
N LEU A 132 11.36 5.04 -0.76
CA LEU A 132 10.31 4.39 -1.55
C LEU A 132 9.89 3.06 -0.94
N ASN A 133 10.85 2.27 -0.45
CA ASN A 133 10.56 1.01 0.26
C ASN A 133 9.87 1.26 1.61
N GLN A 134 10.31 2.25 2.39
CA GLN A 134 9.66 2.61 3.66
C GLN A 134 8.21 3.08 3.48
N LEU A 135 7.91 3.73 2.35
CA LEU A 135 6.58 4.19 1.99
C LEU A 135 5.72 3.12 1.27
N GLY A 136 6.28 1.94 0.97
CA GLY A 136 5.55 0.87 0.27
C GLY A 136 5.26 1.13 -1.21
N ILE A 137 5.89 2.15 -1.81
CA ILE A 137 5.64 2.61 -3.19
C ILE A 137 6.80 2.30 -4.14
N SER A 138 7.69 1.39 -3.76
CA SER A 138 8.76 0.96 -4.66
C SER A 138 8.17 0.19 -5.84
N THR A 139 8.81 0.31 -7.01
CA THR A 139 8.35 -0.38 -8.23
C THR A 139 8.17 -1.87 -8.00
N LYS A 140 9.11 -2.51 -7.29
CA LYS A 140 9.00 -3.93 -6.92
C LYS A 140 7.75 -4.23 -6.10
N LEU A 141 7.42 -3.43 -5.10
CA LEU A 141 6.26 -3.67 -4.24
C LEU A 141 4.94 -3.43 -4.95
N VAL A 142 4.87 -2.41 -5.81
CA VAL A 142 3.67 -2.10 -6.61
C VAL A 142 3.45 -3.11 -7.73
N ASP A 143 4.53 -3.59 -8.37
CA ASP A 143 4.46 -4.60 -9.43
C ASP A 143 4.27 -6.02 -8.89
N THR A 144 4.54 -6.24 -7.60
CA THR A 144 4.23 -7.54 -6.98
C THR A 144 2.72 -7.68 -6.97
N PRO A 145 2.15 -8.69 -7.64
CA PRO A 145 0.71 -8.92 -7.58
C PRO A 145 0.34 -9.02 -6.09
N SER A 146 -0.63 -8.21 -5.66
CA SER A 146 -1.21 -8.36 -4.32
C SER A 146 -1.49 -9.83 -4.13
N VAL A 147 -0.98 -10.42 -3.04
CA VAL A 147 -1.19 -11.83 -2.70
C VAL A 147 -2.66 -12.11 -2.93
N ALA A 148 -2.97 -12.97 -3.89
CA ALA A 148 -4.33 -13.33 -4.22
C ALA A 148 -4.92 -14.00 -2.98
N THR A 149 -5.70 -13.27 -2.20
CA THR A 149 -6.41 -13.87 -1.07
C THR A 149 -7.46 -14.80 -1.66
N GLU A 150 -7.44 -16.07 -1.27
CA GLU A 150 -8.47 -17.01 -1.70
C GLU A 150 -9.84 -16.54 -1.18
N LEU A 151 -10.78 -16.29 -2.09
CA LEU A 151 -12.16 -15.97 -1.73
C LEU A 151 -12.89 -17.27 -1.39
N ILE A 152 -12.94 -17.60 -0.09
CA ILE A 152 -13.64 -18.78 0.40
C ILE A 152 -15.06 -18.41 0.83
N SER A 153 -16.06 -19.12 0.30
CA SER A 153 -17.44 -19.06 0.79
C SER A 153 -17.69 -20.28 1.68
N PRO A 154 -18.15 -20.13 2.95
CA PRO A 154 -18.47 -21.26 3.83
C PRO A 154 -19.73 -22.09 3.50
N TYR A 155 -20.72 -21.56 2.77
CA TYR A 155 -21.97 -22.27 2.45
C TYR A 155 -22.60 -21.77 1.13
N PRO A 156 -23.51 -22.54 0.50
CA PRO A 156 -24.21 -22.13 -0.73
C PRO A 156 -24.94 -20.80 -0.57
N ASN A 157 -24.98 -20.00 -1.64
CA ASN A 157 -25.62 -18.69 -1.71
C ASN A 157 -25.00 -17.61 -0.79
N HIS A 158 -23.80 -17.86 -0.23
CA HIS A 158 -23.13 -16.88 0.61
C HIS A 158 -22.50 -15.74 -0.21
N CYS A 159 -21.85 -16.06 -1.34
CA CYS A 159 -21.25 -15.07 -2.22
C CYS A 159 -21.51 -15.47 -3.66
N TRP A 160 -21.90 -14.49 -4.48
CA TRP A 160 -22.20 -14.67 -5.88
C TRP A 160 -21.24 -13.85 -6.72
N PHE A 161 -20.71 -14.44 -7.78
CA PHE A 161 -20.05 -13.72 -8.85
C PHE A 161 -21.08 -13.38 -9.92
N VAL A 162 -21.09 -12.11 -10.31
CA VAL A 162 -21.87 -11.64 -11.45
C VAL A 162 -20.87 -11.24 -12.52
N ASP A 163 -21.00 -11.85 -13.69
CA ASP A 163 -20.15 -11.53 -14.84
C ASP A 163 -20.99 -11.42 -16.11
N ALA A 164 -20.52 -10.64 -17.07
CA ALA A 164 -21.17 -10.44 -18.35
C ALA A 164 -20.14 -10.53 -19.47
N THR A 165 -20.37 -11.43 -20.42
CA THR A 165 -19.46 -11.64 -21.56
C THR A 165 -20.20 -11.46 -22.87
N VAL A 166 -19.58 -10.75 -23.82
CA VAL A 166 -20.09 -10.60 -25.19
C VAL A 166 -19.64 -11.79 -26.03
N LYS A 167 -20.54 -12.36 -26.84
CA LYS A 167 -20.15 -13.33 -27.87
C LYS A 167 -19.45 -12.62 -29.02
N ASN A 168 -18.18 -12.98 -29.27
CA ASN A 168 -17.35 -12.28 -30.25
C ASN A 168 -17.75 -12.52 -31.72
N HIS A 169 -18.21 -13.73 -32.05
CA HIS A 169 -18.47 -14.14 -33.44
C HIS A 169 -19.92 -14.50 -33.71
N TYR A 170 -20.79 -14.43 -32.71
CA TYR A 170 -22.19 -14.79 -32.85
C TYR A 170 -23.06 -13.57 -32.61
N PHE A 171 -23.94 -13.29 -33.58
CA PHE A 171 -24.78 -12.12 -33.58
C PHE A 171 -26.23 -12.51 -33.83
N LEU A 172 -27.16 -11.82 -33.19
CA LEU A 172 -28.58 -11.97 -33.49
C LEU A 172 -28.90 -11.16 -34.75
N ASN A 173 -29.26 -11.82 -35.83
CA ASN A 173 -29.74 -11.17 -37.04
C ASN A 173 -31.22 -10.85 -36.88
N ILE A 174 -31.54 -9.57 -36.75
CA ILE A 174 -32.92 -9.10 -36.52
C ILE A 174 -33.79 -9.42 -37.75
N LYS A 175 -33.27 -9.18 -38.96
CA LYS A 175 -34.04 -9.36 -40.20
C LYS A 175 -34.32 -10.82 -40.52
N LYS A 176 -33.42 -11.72 -40.14
CA LYS A 176 -33.52 -13.17 -40.41
C LYS A 176 -34.00 -13.98 -39.22
N GLU A 177 -34.27 -13.33 -38.09
CA GLU A 177 -34.73 -13.94 -36.84
C GLU A 177 -33.89 -15.16 -36.41
N ARG A 178 -32.57 -15.08 -36.56
CA ARG A 178 -31.65 -16.19 -36.27
C ARG A 178 -30.29 -15.70 -35.81
N ILE A 179 -29.49 -16.61 -35.26
CA ILE A 179 -28.10 -16.33 -34.91
C ILE A 179 -27.22 -16.55 -36.16
N ASP A 180 -26.45 -15.53 -36.52
CA ASP A 180 -25.45 -15.60 -37.59
C ASP A 180 -24.04 -15.66 -36.96
N TYR A 181 -23.21 -16.58 -37.47
CA TYR A 181 -21.78 -16.62 -37.17
C TYR A 181 -21.00 -15.72 -38.16
N ARG A 182 -20.16 -14.83 -37.64
CA ARG A 182 -19.39 -13.83 -38.39
C ARG A 182 -17.95 -13.75 -37.86
N ALA A 183 -17.07 -14.55 -38.46
CA ALA A 183 -15.63 -14.50 -38.17
C ALA A 183 -14.93 -13.27 -38.78
N ASP A 184 -15.56 -12.64 -39.77
CA ASP A 184 -15.06 -11.46 -40.48
C ASP A 184 -15.12 -10.17 -39.64
N ILE A 185 -15.99 -10.14 -38.63
CA ILE A 185 -16.16 -8.99 -37.74
C ILE A 185 -15.18 -9.10 -36.57
N LYS A 186 -14.22 -8.19 -36.49
CA LYS A 186 -13.28 -8.08 -35.36
C LYS A 186 -13.77 -7.07 -34.33
N TYR A 187 -13.63 -7.44 -33.05
CA TYR A 187 -14.12 -6.69 -31.89
C TYR A 187 -13.51 -5.28 -31.76
N ASP A 188 -12.27 -5.11 -32.21
CA ASP A 188 -11.44 -3.90 -32.13
C ASP A 188 -11.48 -3.04 -33.40
N SER A 189 -12.24 -3.43 -34.42
CA SER A 189 -12.31 -2.66 -35.66
C SER A 189 -13.08 -1.36 -35.46
N SER A 190 -12.49 -0.24 -35.90
CA SER A 190 -13.13 1.08 -35.95
C SER A 190 -14.45 1.08 -36.74
N HIS A 191 -14.63 0.12 -37.65
CA HIS A 191 -15.81 -0.03 -38.49
C HIS A 191 -16.79 -1.12 -38.01
N GLY A 192 -16.56 -1.72 -36.85
CA GLY A 192 -17.40 -2.81 -36.36
C GLY A 192 -18.87 -2.43 -36.23
N MET A 193 -19.16 -1.16 -35.90
CA MET A 193 -20.52 -0.65 -35.71
C MET A 193 -21.28 -0.49 -37.03
N ASP A 194 -20.64 0.05 -38.06
CA ASP A 194 -21.24 0.22 -39.40
C ASP A 194 -21.62 -1.14 -40.01
N ILE A 195 -20.80 -2.17 -39.76
CA ILE A 195 -21.04 -3.54 -40.23
C ILE A 195 -22.26 -4.14 -39.54
N LEU A 196 -22.42 -3.92 -38.23
CA LEU A 196 -23.58 -4.42 -37.49
C LEU A 196 -24.88 -3.78 -37.99
N GLU A 197 -24.89 -2.46 -38.24
CA GLU A 197 -26.06 -1.75 -38.78
C GLU A 197 -26.39 -2.22 -40.20
N LYS A 198 -25.39 -2.25 -41.10
CA LYS A 198 -25.55 -2.69 -42.50
C LYS A 198 -26.14 -4.10 -42.61
N HIS A 199 -25.71 -5.01 -41.75
CA HIS A 199 -26.16 -6.41 -41.77
C HIS A 199 -27.31 -6.71 -40.80
N SER A 200 -27.84 -5.69 -40.11
CA SER A 200 -28.94 -5.80 -39.14
C SER A 200 -28.65 -6.83 -38.04
N LEU A 201 -27.44 -6.76 -37.49
CA LEU A 201 -26.90 -7.65 -36.47
C LEU A 201 -26.90 -6.96 -35.11
N LYS A 202 -27.32 -7.69 -34.06
CA LYS A 202 -27.20 -7.31 -32.65
C LYS A 202 -26.14 -8.15 -31.96
N ARG A 203 -25.41 -7.53 -31.04
CA ARG A 203 -24.52 -8.24 -30.12
C ARG A 203 -25.32 -9.07 -29.13
N ILE A 204 -24.79 -10.23 -28.80
CA ILE A 204 -25.37 -11.14 -27.80
C ILE A 204 -24.48 -11.08 -26.56
N TRP A 205 -25.11 -10.85 -25.42
CA TRP A 205 -24.50 -10.87 -24.10
C TRP A 205 -24.93 -12.12 -23.35
N ASP A 206 -24.00 -12.80 -22.72
CA ASP A 206 -24.28 -13.84 -21.73
C ASP A 206 -23.97 -13.28 -20.35
N TYR A 207 -25.00 -13.21 -19.51
CA TYR A 207 -24.88 -12.85 -18.10
C TYR A 207 -24.79 -14.14 -17.27
N PHE A 208 -23.80 -14.20 -16.40
CA PHE A 208 -23.55 -15.30 -15.50
C PHE A 208 -23.75 -14.83 -14.06
N LEU A 209 -24.49 -15.64 -13.31
CA LEU A 209 -24.61 -15.52 -11.87
C LEU A 209 -24.12 -16.84 -11.27
N VAL A 210 -22.96 -16.83 -10.63
CA VAL A 210 -22.25 -18.03 -10.16
C VAL A 210 -22.17 -18.02 -8.64
N ASP A 211 -22.67 -19.06 -7.97
CA ASP A 211 -22.47 -19.24 -6.53
C ASP A 211 -21.03 -19.68 -6.26
N ASN A 212 -20.30 -18.93 -5.42
CA ASN A 212 -18.90 -19.19 -5.15
C ASN A 212 -18.67 -20.52 -4.40
N TYR A 213 -19.64 -20.98 -3.61
CA TYR A 213 -19.49 -22.25 -2.89
C TYR A 213 -19.69 -23.45 -3.81
N SER A 214 -20.86 -23.59 -4.41
CA SER A 214 -21.25 -24.76 -5.22
C SER A 214 -20.71 -24.73 -6.65
N LYS A 215 -20.29 -23.55 -7.14
CA LYS A 215 -19.97 -23.28 -8.55
C LYS A 215 -21.14 -23.51 -9.51
N CYS A 216 -22.36 -23.72 -9.00
CA CYS A 216 -23.56 -23.69 -9.81
C CYS A 216 -23.73 -22.28 -10.38
N TYR A 217 -24.19 -22.21 -11.62
CA TYR A 217 -24.41 -20.93 -12.29
C TYR A 217 -25.77 -20.88 -12.96
N LEU A 218 -26.35 -19.69 -12.96
CA LEU A 218 -27.44 -19.32 -13.84
C LEU A 218 -26.86 -18.50 -14.99
N MET A 219 -27.20 -18.88 -16.22
CA MET A 219 -26.82 -18.13 -17.42
C MET A 219 -28.06 -17.54 -18.06
N MET A 220 -28.00 -16.25 -18.41
CA MET A 220 -29.03 -15.57 -19.17
C MET A 220 -28.41 -14.94 -20.42
N THR A 221 -28.86 -15.38 -21.59
CA THR A 221 -28.44 -14.80 -22.87
C THR A 221 -29.42 -13.71 -23.28
N PHE A 222 -28.91 -12.52 -23.60
CA PHE A 222 -29.71 -11.36 -23.94
C PHE A 222 -29.08 -10.54 -25.07
N ALA A 223 -29.90 -10.05 -26.00
CA ALA A 223 -29.49 -9.15 -27.07
C ALA A 223 -30.21 -7.81 -26.88
N PRO A 224 -29.59 -6.83 -26.21
CA PRO A 224 -30.26 -5.60 -25.79
C PRO A 224 -30.69 -4.73 -26.96
N ASP A 225 -31.83 -4.07 -26.77
CA ASP A 225 -32.24 -2.90 -27.56
C ASP A 225 -31.56 -1.62 -27.05
N PRO A 226 -31.40 -0.60 -27.91
CA PRO A 226 -30.92 0.71 -27.49
C PRO A 226 -31.93 1.35 -26.53
N LYS A 227 -31.47 1.84 -25.37
CA LYS A 227 -32.35 2.46 -24.36
C LYS A 227 -32.56 3.96 -24.56
N THR A 228 -31.59 4.67 -25.13
CA THR A 228 -31.59 6.13 -25.24
C THR A 228 -32.16 6.58 -26.59
N ALA A 229 -32.98 7.64 -26.60
CA ALA A 229 -33.45 8.24 -27.84
C ALA A 229 -32.26 8.76 -28.67
N GLY A 230 -32.06 8.19 -29.86
CA GLY A 230 -30.89 8.48 -30.71
C GLY A 230 -29.71 7.52 -30.52
N ALA A 231 -29.70 6.70 -29.47
CA ALA A 231 -28.77 5.58 -29.37
C ALA A 231 -29.23 4.47 -30.33
N LYS A 232 -28.29 3.95 -31.11
CA LYS A 232 -28.56 2.94 -32.14
C LYS A 232 -28.26 1.51 -31.68
N HIS A 233 -27.67 1.34 -30.50
CA HIS A 233 -27.15 0.05 -30.02
C HIS A 233 -27.54 -0.21 -28.56
N GLY A 234 -27.93 -1.45 -28.25
CA GLY A 234 -28.15 -1.91 -26.89
C GLY A 234 -26.86 -2.42 -26.24
N GLY A 235 -26.74 -2.23 -24.93
CA GLY A 235 -25.60 -2.72 -24.13
C GLY A 235 -24.52 -1.66 -23.86
N GLU A 236 -24.80 -0.38 -24.07
CA GLU A 236 -23.93 0.69 -23.60
C GLU A 236 -24.00 0.75 -22.06
N ASN A 237 -22.94 0.29 -21.39
CA ASN A 237 -22.45 1.02 -20.23
C ASN A 237 -21.83 2.30 -20.77
N THR A 238 -22.66 3.27 -21.18
CA THR A 238 -22.22 4.67 -21.16
C THR A 238 -21.85 4.93 -19.72
N ALA A 239 -20.58 5.26 -19.50
CA ALA A 239 -20.09 5.69 -18.20
C ALA A 239 -21.01 6.82 -17.69
N ASP A 240 -21.80 6.50 -16.67
CA ASP A 240 -22.04 7.44 -15.58
C ASP A 240 -20.77 7.50 -14.72
#